data_AF-A0A1S8CAI9-F1
#
_entry.id   AF-A0A1S8CAI9-F1
#
_cell.length_a   1.000
_cell.length_b   1.000
_cell.length_c   1.000
_cell.angle_alpha   90.00
_cell.angle_beta   90.00
_cell.angle_gamma   90.00
#
_symmetry.space_group_name_H-M   'P 1'
#
loop_
_entity.id
_entity.type
_entity.pdbx_description
1 polymer ?
#
loop_
_entity_poly.entity_id
_entity_poly.type
_entity_poly.pdbx_seq_one_letter_code
_entity_poly.pdbx_strand_id
1 'polypeptide(L)'
;GGGALQFGRPALLRGSRSWLRDHAGLSARLGSDYLINMGAFTVATSVLAALLGFAATGGLRFAQTILGPIQVLFGATTAFLVPLLARRLASGGPASLRRLSALTSLACFGISAAVVAVLLLIPTWLGRELLGASWDEARQVMVAVGWSQCVNAIVIGASLPLKAMGRADLLLRITAVQAPLILALGVGGGVWLGIEGAAWGMAAAQTAGCATGMTLAWRAMTRRPAAQAGDRGEPQ
;
A
#
# COMPACT_ATOMS: atom_id res chain seq x y z
N GLY A 1 22.24 13.44 35.51
CA GLY A 1 21.24 12.41 35.17
C GLY A 1 19.84 12.96 35.35
N GLY A 2 19.19 13.39 34.27
CA GLY A 2 17.91 14.12 34.34
C GLY A 2 16.97 13.89 33.15
N GLY A 3 17.04 12.73 32.49
CA GLY A 3 16.27 12.41 31.28
C GLY A 3 15.04 11.50 31.48
N ALA A 4 14.70 11.13 32.73
CA ALA A 4 13.71 10.08 32.99
C ALA A 4 12.32 10.57 33.45
N LEU A 5 12.11 11.88 33.60
CA LEU A 5 10.88 12.43 34.19
C LEU A 5 9.87 13.00 33.17
N GLN A 6 10.18 13.02 31.87
CA GLN A 6 9.26 13.53 30.84
C GLN A 6 8.40 12.44 30.18
N PHE A 7 8.72 11.15 30.42
CA PHE A 7 7.88 10.02 30.02
C PHE A 7 7.20 9.42 31.25
N GLY A 8 6.03 9.97 31.57
CA GLY A 8 5.10 9.38 32.52
C GLY A 8 4.90 7.89 32.20
N ARG A 9 4.98 7.07 33.25
CA ARG A 9 4.91 5.60 33.25
C ARG A 9 3.88 5.09 32.24
N PRO A 10 4.23 4.11 31.39
CA PRO A 10 3.33 3.64 30.36
C PRO A 10 2.08 3.00 30.97
N ALA A 11 0.96 3.71 30.95
CA ALA A 11 -0.38 3.14 31.08
C ALA A 11 -0.76 2.27 29.87
N LEU A 12 0.24 1.64 29.22
CA LEU A 12 0.18 1.05 27.88
C LEU A 12 -0.57 -0.28 27.82
N LEU A 13 -0.92 -0.93 28.93
CA LEU A 13 -1.64 -2.21 28.86
C LEU A 13 -3.15 -2.08 29.09
N ARG A 14 -3.59 -1.26 30.06
CA ARG A 14 -5.01 -1.00 30.28
C ARG A 14 -5.55 0.08 29.35
N GLY A 15 -4.77 1.14 29.11
CA GLY A 15 -5.08 2.16 28.11
C GLY A 15 -5.04 1.62 26.69
N SER A 16 -4.10 0.74 26.34
CA SER A 16 -4.15 0.06 25.04
C SER A 16 -5.35 -0.86 24.95
N ARG A 17 -5.76 -1.61 25.99
CA ARG A 17 -6.94 -2.49 25.87
C ARG A 17 -8.26 -1.72 25.75
N SER A 18 -8.44 -0.61 26.46
CA SER A 18 -9.64 0.23 26.28
C SER A 18 -9.60 0.93 24.93
N TRP A 19 -8.45 1.49 24.53
CA TRP A 19 -8.26 2.11 23.21
C TRP A 19 -8.41 1.10 22.06
N LEU A 20 -7.93 -0.13 22.22
CA LEU A 20 -8.11 -1.23 21.26
C LEU A 20 -9.57 -1.69 21.21
N ARG A 21 -10.33 -1.56 22.31
CA ARG A 21 -11.76 -1.92 22.36
C ARG A 21 -12.61 -0.81 21.73
N ASP A 22 -12.28 0.44 21.98
CA ASP A 22 -12.91 1.62 21.39
C ASP A 22 -12.58 1.77 19.89
N HIS A 23 -11.40 1.31 19.46
CA HIS A 23 -10.97 1.30 18.05
C HIS A 23 -10.92 -0.11 17.44
N ALA A 24 -11.49 -1.13 18.10
CA ALA A 24 -11.44 -2.54 17.67
C ALA A 24 -11.96 -2.72 16.26
N GLY A 25 -13.07 -2.04 15.93
CA GLY A 25 -13.66 -2.09 14.61
C GLY A 25 -12.77 -1.52 13.51
N LEU A 26 -12.01 -0.45 13.80
CA LEU A 26 -11.10 0.17 12.84
C LEU A 26 -9.84 -0.68 12.66
N SER A 27 -9.25 -1.15 13.77
CA SER A 27 -8.06 -2.01 13.76
C SER A 27 -8.33 -3.37 13.14
N ALA A 28 -9.49 -3.99 13.42
CA ALA A 28 -9.89 -5.26 12.81
C ALA A 28 -10.15 -5.11 11.31
N ARG A 29 -10.74 -3.99 10.86
CA ARG A 29 -10.98 -3.74 9.43
C ARG A 29 -9.71 -3.43 8.66
N LEU A 30 -8.80 -2.62 9.22
CA LEU A 30 -7.48 -2.37 8.63
C LEU A 30 -6.61 -3.63 8.62
N GLY A 31 -6.71 -4.45 9.68
CA GLY A 31 -6.05 -5.76 9.73
C GLY A 31 -6.62 -6.71 8.67
N SER A 32 -7.93 -6.75 8.50
CA SER A 32 -8.59 -7.57 7.47
C SER A 32 -8.20 -7.14 6.06
N ASP A 33 -8.15 -5.83 5.80
CA ASP A 33 -7.68 -5.26 4.54
C ASP A 33 -6.24 -5.70 4.23
N TYR A 34 -5.34 -5.59 5.21
CA TYR A 34 -3.96 -6.02 5.08
C TYR A 34 -3.83 -7.53 4.87
N LEU A 35 -4.61 -8.32 5.61
CA LEU A 35 -4.63 -9.78 5.50
C LEU A 35 -5.15 -10.24 4.14
N ILE A 36 -6.20 -9.62 3.60
CA ILE A 36 -6.74 -9.96 2.28
C ILE A 36 -5.72 -9.60 1.20
N ASN A 37 -5.10 -8.43 1.30
CA ASN A 37 -4.11 -7.99 0.31
C ASN A 37 -2.86 -8.88 0.31
N MET A 38 -2.26 -9.12 1.49
CA MET A 38 -1.09 -10.00 1.62
C MET A 38 -1.43 -11.46 1.36
N GLY A 39 -2.63 -11.90 1.74
CA GLY A 39 -3.13 -13.25 1.48
C GLY A 39 -3.30 -13.50 -0.01
N ALA A 40 -3.93 -12.58 -0.74
CA ALA A 40 -4.08 -12.68 -2.20
C ALA A 40 -2.73 -12.74 -2.91
N PHE A 41 -1.77 -11.90 -2.50
CA PHE A 41 -0.43 -11.90 -3.05
C PHE A 41 0.32 -13.21 -2.76
N THR A 42 0.20 -13.71 -1.52
CA THR A 42 0.82 -14.97 -1.10
C THR A 42 0.24 -16.15 -1.88
N VAL A 43 -1.09 -16.26 -1.95
CA VAL A 43 -1.78 -17.31 -2.72
C VAL A 43 -1.40 -17.25 -4.19
N ALA A 44 -1.44 -16.07 -4.82
CA ALA A 44 -1.05 -15.91 -6.22
C ALA A 44 0.39 -16.39 -6.45
N THR A 45 1.32 -16.00 -5.58
CA THR A 45 2.73 -16.41 -5.69
C THR A 45 2.90 -17.91 -5.47
N SER A 46 2.17 -18.51 -4.53
CA SER A 46 2.19 -19.95 -4.28
C SER A 46 1.63 -20.76 -5.46
N VAL A 47 0.54 -20.30 -6.08
CA VAL A 47 -0.01 -20.91 -7.29
C VAL A 47 0.97 -20.80 -8.45
N LEU A 48 1.58 -19.64 -8.66
CA LEU A 48 2.62 -19.45 -9.68
C LEU A 48 3.85 -20.33 -9.43
N ALA A 49 4.23 -20.55 -8.18
CA ALA A 49 5.34 -21.45 -7.84
C ALA A 49 5.03 -22.90 -8.21
N ALA A 50 3.79 -23.34 -7.98
CA ALA A 50 3.32 -24.66 -8.36
C ALA A 50 3.22 -24.85 -9.89
N LEU A 51 2.83 -23.80 -10.62
CA LEU A 51 2.59 -23.86 -12.08
C LEU A 51 3.86 -23.64 -12.91
N LEU A 52 4.71 -22.68 -12.53
CA LEU A 52 5.86 -22.23 -13.31
C LEU A 52 7.21 -22.72 -12.74
N GLY A 53 7.17 -23.38 -11.58
CA GLY A 53 8.35 -23.86 -10.88
C GLY A 53 9.03 -22.82 -9.99
N PHE A 54 9.83 -23.31 -9.05
CA PHE A 54 10.48 -22.52 -8.00
C PHE A 54 11.55 -21.55 -8.51
N ALA A 55 12.20 -21.84 -9.64
CA ALA A 55 13.21 -20.97 -10.23
C ALA A 55 12.57 -19.63 -10.66
N ALA A 56 11.59 -19.71 -11.56
CA ALA A 56 10.87 -18.54 -12.06
C ALA A 56 10.19 -17.70 -10.96
N THR A 57 9.57 -18.35 -9.96
CA THR A 57 9.01 -17.61 -8.80
C THR A 57 10.08 -17.08 -7.86
N GLY A 58 11.25 -17.72 -7.82
CA GLY A 58 12.45 -17.25 -7.14
C GLY A 58 12.90 -15.89 -7.69
N GLY A 59 12.96 -15.73 -9.02
CA GLY A 59 13.26 -14.45 -9.67
C GLY A 59 12.29 -13.33 -9.29
N LEU A 60 10.97 -13.62 -9.27
CA LEU A 60 9.94 -12.68 -8.82
C LEU A 60 10.13 -12.28 -7.35
N ARG A 61 10.37 -13.24 -6.46
CA ARG A 61 10.66 -12.98 -5.05
C ARG A 61 11.96 -12.22 -4.84
N PHE A 62 12.96 -12.44 -5.70
CA PHE A 62 14.21 -11.70 -5.67
C PHE A 62 13.99 -10.23 -5.98
N ALA A 63 13.25 -9.93 -7.06
CA ALA A 63 12.90 -8.56 -7.43
C ALA A 63 12.16 -7.85 -6.28
N GLN A 64 11.22 -8.56 -5.61
CA GLN A 64 10.53 -8.02 -4.44
C GLN A 64 11.45 -7.77 -3.25
N THR A 65 12.40 -8.67 -2.99
CA THR A 65 13.36 -8.55 -1.88
C THR A 65 14.26 -7.33 -2.06
N ILE A 66 14.79 -7.14 -3.27
CA ILE A 66 15.60 -5.96 -3.62
C ILE A 66 14.80 -4.66 -3.42
N LEU A 67 13.50 -4.69 -3.69
CA LEU A 67 12.58 -3.57 -3.49
C LEU A 67 12.01 -3.50 -2.07
N GLY A 68 12.38 -4.43 -1.19
CA GLY A 68 11.94 -4.50 0.22
C GLY A 68 12.22 -3.22 1.03
N PRO A 69 13.38 -2.55 0.89
CA PRO A 69 13.65 -1.28 1.57
C PRO A 69 12.62 -0.19 1.25
N ILE A 70 12.09 -0.16 0.02
CA ILE A 70 11.03 0.80 -0.36
C ILE A 70 9.77 0.54 0.47
N GLN A 71 9.41 -0.73 0.69
CA GLN A 71 8.24 -1.10 1.48
C GLN A 71 8.38 -0.68 2.95
N VAL A 72 9.59 -0.75 3.50
CA VAL A 72 9.87 -0.24 4.86
C VAL A 72 9.68 1.28 4.92
N LEU A 73 10.21 2.01 3.93
CA LEU A 73 10.03 3.47 3.84
C LEU A 73 8.55 3.85 3.71
N PHE A 74 7.78 3.09 2.94
CA PHE A 74 6.33 3.27 2.79
C PHE A 74 5.58 3.02 4.09
N GLY A 75 5.92 1.95 4.81
CA GLY A 75 5.37 1.65 6.13
C GLY A 75 5.65 2.76 7.13
N ALA A 76 6.90 3.23 7.20
CA ALA A 76 7.31 4.33 8.07
C ALA A 76 6.57 5.62 7.74
N THR A 77 6.52 5.98 6.46
CA THR A 77 5.81 7.17 5.95
C THR A 77 4.35 7.12 6.37
N THR A 78 3.71 5.95 6.24
CA THR A 78 2.31 5.77 6.64
C THR A 78 2.13 5.93 8.15
N ALA A 79 2.99 5.30 8.95
CA ALA A 79 2.92 5.36 10.41
C ALA A 79 3.04 6.80 10.95
N PHE A 80 3.90 7.63 10.33
CA PHE A 80 4.07 9.02 10.73
C PHE A 80 2.99 9.96 10.19
N LEU A 81 2.56 9.77 8.93
CA LEU A 81 1.65 10.71 8.29
C LEU A 81 0.20 10.52 8.70
N VAL A 82 -0.27 9.29 8.96
CA VAL A 82 -1.65 9.06 9.42
C VAL A 82 -2.04 9.94 10.63
N PRO A 83 -1.27 9.97 11.75
CA PRO A 83 -1.61 10.80 12.89
C PRO A 83 -1.46 12.31 12.60
N LEU A 84 -0.55 12.71 11.71
CA LEU A 84 -0.42 14.11 11.28
C LEU A 84 -1.65 14.56 10.46
N LEU A 85 -2.10 13.72 9.53
CA LEU A 85 -3.31 13.96 8.74
C LEU A 85 -4.55 14.00 9.63
N ALA A 86 -4.67 13.11 10.62
CA ALA A 86 -5.80 13.12 11.56
C ALA A 86 -5.90 14.44 12.34
N ARG A 87 -4.76 14.98 12.81
CA ARG A 87 -4.73 16.30 13.48
C ARG A 87 -5.10 17.45 12.54
N ARG A 88 -4.59 17.44 11.30
CA ARG A 88 -4.92 18.47 10.30
C ARG A 88 -6.39 18.41 9.86
N LEU A 89 -6.97 17.22 9.80
CA LEU A 89 -8.40 17.04 9.53
C LEU A 89 -9.24 17.73 10.59
N ALA A 90 -8.88 17.60 11.87
CA ALA A 90 -9.57 18.23 12.98
C ALA A 90 -9.47 19.77 12.96
N SER A 91 -8.37 20.34 12.45
CA SER A 91 -8.15 21.79 12.46
C SER A 91 -8.59 22.53 11.18
N GLY A 92 -8.59 21.85 10.03
CA GLY A 92 -8.76 22.50 8.71
C GLY A 92 -9.65 21.75 7.72
N GLY A 93 -10.30 20.66 8.16
CA GLY A 93 -11.25 19.90 7.34
C GLY A 93 -10.60 19.08 6.21
N PRO A 94 -11.42 18.36 5.41
CA PRO A 94 -10.97 17.37 4.42
C PRO A 94 -10.13 17.95 3.27
N ALA A 95 -10.40 19.20 2.88
CA ALA A 95 -9.67 19.85 1.79
C ALA A 95 -8.18 20.05 2.10
N SER A 96 -7.84 20.25 3.38
CA SER A 96 -6.46 20.41 3.84
C SER A 96 -5.59 19.14 3.65
N LEU A 97 -6.24 17.98 3.53
CA LEU A 97 -5.55 16.68 3.39
C LEU A 97 -5.04 16.42 1.97
N ARG A 98 -5.68 17.02 0.95
CA ARG A 98 -5.35 16.77 -0.47
C ARG A 98 -3.91 17.14 -0.80
N ARG A 99 -3.45 18.31 -0.35
CA ARG A 99 -2.10 18.80 -0.66
C ARG A 99 -1.02 17.92 -0.02
N LEU A 100 -1.22 17.52 1.23
CA LEU A 100 -0.26 16.67 1.94
C LEU A 100 -0.24 15.26 1.35
N SER A 101 -1.40 14.68 1.08
CA SER A 101 -1.53 13.38 0.38
C SER A 101 -0.87 13.38 -1.00
N ALA A 102 -1.06 14.44 -1.80
CA ALA A 102 -0.42 14.58 -3.10
C ALA A 102 1.10 14.71 -2.99
N LEU A 103 1.59 15.51 -2.04
CA LEU A 103 3.03 15.69 -1.81
C LEU A 103 3.68 14.38 -1.37
N THR A 104 3.03 13.62 -0.47
CA THR A 104 3.52 12.31 -0.05
C THR A 104 3.51 11.32 -1.21
N SER A 105 2.44 11.27 -1.99
CA SER A 105 2.36 10.41 -3.19
C SER A 105 3.52 10.70 -4.13
N LEU A 106 3.78 11.99 -4.40
CA LEU A 106 4.85 12.44 -5.29
C LEU A 106 6.23 12.10 -4.73
N ALA A 107 6.46 12.28 -3.42
CA ALA A 107 7.72 11.92 -2.78
C ALA A 107 7.98 10.42 -2.82
N CYS A 108 6.99 9.60 -2.44
CA CYS A 108 7.09 8.14 -2.50
C CYS A 108 7.27 7.64 -3.94
N PHE A 109 6.57 8.25 -4.90
CA PHE A 109 6.72 7.93 -6.32
C PHE A 109 8.13 8.29 -6.82
N GLY A 110 8.63 9.48 -6.49
CA GLY A 110 9.97 9.92 -6.89
C GLY A 110 11.06 9.00 -6.34
N ILE A 111 10.98 8.59 -5.07
CA ILE A 111 11.90 7.62 -4.48
C ILE A 111 11.82 6.28 -5.21
N SER A 112 10.61 5.78 -5.48
CA SER A 112 10.43 4.50 -6.16
C SER A 112 10.94 4.53 -7.58
N ALA A 113 10.63 5.59 -8.33
CA ALA A 113 11.10 5.78 -9.69
C ALA A 113 12.62 5.91 -9.73
N ALA A 114 13.24 6.62 -8.78
CA ALA A 114 14.69 6.71 -8.67
C ALA A 114 15.33 5.35 -8.40
N VAL A 115 14.81 4.57 -7.45
CA VAL A 115 15.35 3.24 -7.14
C VAL A 115 15.17 2.28 -8.32
N VAL A 116 14.00 2.27 -8.96
CA VAL A 116 13.72 1.45 -10.14
C VAL A 116 14.62 1.87 -11.30
N ALA A 117 14.82 3.17 -11.54
CA ALA A 117 15.74 3.65 -12.55
C ALA A 117 17.16 3.18 -12.29
N VAL A 118 17.67 3.35 -11.06
CA VAL A 118 19.00 2.85 -10.67
C VAL A 118 19.12 1.36 -10.93
N LEU A 119 18.13 0.56 -10.55
CA LEU A 119 18.14 -0.90 -10.80
C LEU A 119 18.13 -1.26 -12.29
N LEU A 120 17.41 -0.50 -13.12
CA LEU A 120 17.39 -0.71 -14.58
C LEU A 120 18.69 -0.26 -15.25
N LEU A 121 19.40 0.69 -14.65
CA LEU A 121 20.71 1.18 -15.09
C LEU A 121 21.86 0.23 -14.69
N ILE A 122 21.65 -0.71 -13.76
CA ILE A 122 22.67 -1.69 -13.38
C ILE A 122 22.97 -2.62 -14.57
N PRO A 123 24.22 -2.69 -15.03
CA PRO A 123 24.61 -3.57 -16.12
C PRO A 123 24.40 -5.05 -15.77
N THR A 124 24.06 -5.86 -16.77
CA THR A 124 23.81 -7.30 -16.62
C THR A 124 25.00 -8.07 -16.06
N TRP A 125 26.23 -7.64 -16.33
CA TRP A 125 27.44 -8.28 -15.82
C TRP A 125 27.57 -8.13 -14.30
N LEU A 126 27.34 -6.92 -13.76
CA LEU A 126 27.43 -6.65 -12.33
C LEU A 126 26.32 -7.37 -11.57
N GLY A 127 25.13 -7.46 -12.15
CA GLY A 127 24.02 -8.23 -11.59
C GLY A 127 24.29 -9.74 -11.53
N ARG A 128 24.84 -10.34 -12.60
CA ARG A 128 25.23 -11.76 -12.58
C ARG A 128 26.37 -12.05 -11.62
N GLU A 129 27.30 -11.12 -11.44
CA GLU A 129 28.43 -11.29 -10.54
C GLU A 129 27.99 -11.26 -9.06
N LEU A 130 26.98 -10.45 -8.74
CA LEU A 130 26.41 -10.38 -7.38
C LEU A 130 25.40 -11.50 -7.08
N LEU A 131 24.64 -11.96 -8.09
CA LEU A 131 23.40 -12.71 -7.88
C LEU A 131 23.27 -13.99 -8.71
N GLY A 132 24.22 -14.25 -9.63
CA GLY A 132 24.25 -15.44 -10.46
C GLY A 132 23.09 -15.55 -11.45
N ALA A 133 22.63 -16.79 -11.70
CA ALA A 133 21.60 -17.10 -12.69
C ALA A 133 20.21 -16.48 -12.38
N SER A 134 19.91 -16.22 -11.10
CA SER A 134 18.65 -15.61 -10.67
C SER A 134 18.49 -14.15 -11.15
N TRP A 135 19.59 -13.49 -11.54
CA TRP A 135 19.53 -12.13 -12.08
C TRP A 135 18.81 -12.06 -13.42
N ASP A 136 19.02 -13.04 -14.30
CA ASP A 136 18.39 -13.03 -15.63
C ASP A 136 16.86 -13.23 -15.52
N GLU A 137 16.41 -14.09 -14.60
CA GLU A 137 14.97 -14.27 -14.28
C GLU A 137 14.37 -13.03 -13.60
N ALA A 138 15.09 -12.44 -12.65
CA ALA A 138 14.64 -11.22 -11.96
C ALA A 138 14.54 -10.04 -12.95
N ARG A 139 15.46 -9.92 -13.91
CA ARG A 139 15.48 -8.85 -14.91
C ARG A 139 14.25 -8.85 -15.81
N GLN A 140 13.73 -10.03 -16.16
CA GLN A 140 12.51 -10.16 -16.98
C GLN A 140 11.28 -9.54 -16.28
N VAL A 141 11.18 -9.70 -14.96
CA VAL A 141 10.05 -9.20 -14.16
C VAL A 141 10.31 -7.82 -13.55
N MET A 142 11.56 -7.34 -13.55
CA MET A 142 11.97 -6.12 -12.86
C MET A 142 11.21 -4.87 -13.32
N VAL A 143 10.92 -4.77 -14.62
CA VAL A 143 10.15 -3.64 -15.18
C VAL A 143 8.71 -3.66 -14.65
N ALA A 144 8.05 -4.81 -14.68
CA ALA A 144 6.67 -4.97 -14.21
C ALA A 144 6.53 -4.77 -12.70
N VAL A 145 7.49 -5.29 -11.91
CA VAL A 145 7.53 -5.09 -10.46
C VAL A 145 7.86 -3.63 -10.12
N GLY A 146 8.80 -3.01 -10.84
CA GLY A 146 9.11 -1.58 -10.68
C GLY A 146 7.92 -0.68 -10.97
N TRP A 147 7.18 -0.96 -12.06
CA TRP A 147 5.92 -0.28 -12.35
C TRP A 147 4.90 -0.44 -11.22
N SER A 148 4.75 -1.66 -10.72
CA SER A 148 3.86 -1.96 -9.59
C SER A 148 4.23 -1.16 -8.34
N GLN A 149 5.52 -0.99 -8.05
CA GLN A 149 6.00 -0.17 -6.93
C GLN A 149 5.65 1.31 -7.11
N CYS A 150 5.82 1.84 -8.32
CA CYS A 150 5.44 3.21 -8.64
C CYS A 150 3.92 3.44 -8.46
N VAL A 151 3.09 2.49 -8.91
CA VAL A 151 1.64 2.53 -8.68
C VAL A 151 1.32 2.45 -7.19
N ASN A 152 1.98 1.56 -6.45
CA ASN A 152 1.77 1.39 -5.02
C ASN A 152 2.11 2.67 -4.23
N ALA A 153 3.15 3.41 -4.64
CA ALA A 153 3.49 4.71 -4.07
C ALA A 153 2.33 5.73 -4.13
N ILE A 154 1.60 5.72 -5.26
CA ILE A 154 0.42 6.56 -5.46
C ILE A 154 -0.74 6.09 -4.57
N VAL A 155 -0.96 4.77 -4.49
CA VAL A 155 -2.00 4.16 -3.64
C VAL A 155 -1.81 4.55 -2.18
N ILE A 156 -0.57 4.52 -1.67
CA ILE A 156 -0.28 4.88 -0.28
C ILE A 156 -0.72 6.30 0.02
N GLY A 157 -0.32 7.26 -0.82
CA GLY A 157 -0.69 8.64 -0.60
C GLY A 157 -2.20 8.89 -0.73
N ALA A 158 -2.89 8.22 -1.65
CA ALA A 158 -4.36 8.27 -1.76
C ALA A 158 -5.08 7.60 -0.57
N SER A 159 -4.46 6.60 0.05
CA SER A 159 -5.01 5.86 1.18
C SER A 159 -4.83 6.57 2.51
N LEU A 160 -3.85 7.48 2.64
CA LEU A 160 -3.58 8.23 3.87
C LEU A 160 -4.79 9.06 4.36
N PRO A 161 -5.46 9.88 3.51
CA PRO A 161 -6.69 10.57 3.90
C PRO A 161 -7.81 9.62 4.31
N LEU A 162 -8.00 8.50 3.59
CA LEU A 162 -9.04 7.52 3.91
C LEU A 162 -8.81 6.87 5.29
N LYS A 163 -7.55 6.53 5.59
CA LYS A 163 -7.14 6.02 6.91
C LYS A 163 -7.36 7.09 8.00
N ALA A 164 -7.01 8.34 7.74
CA ALA A 164 -7.21 9.45 8.68
C ALA A 164 -8.70 9.75 8.94
N MET A 165 -9.57 9.58 7.94
CA MET A 165 -11.02 9.75 8.06
C MET A 165 -11.75 8.52 8.66
N GLY A 166 -11.02 7.45 9.00
CA GLY A 166 -11.63 6.22 9.51
C GLY A 166 -12.48 5.46 8.47
N ARG A 167 -12.34 5.77 7.18
CA ARG A 167 -13.11 5.17 6.07
C ARG A 167 -12.55 3.81 5.65
N ALA A 168 -12.43 2.90 6.62
CA ALA A 168 -11.99 1.52 6.38
C ALA A 168 -12.96 0.73 5.48
N ASP A 169 -14.22 1.17 5.37
CA ASP A 169 -15.22 0.65 4.42
C ASP A 169 -14.76 0.75 2.96
N LEU A 170 -14.13 1.87 2.60
CA LEU A 170 -13.66 2.10 1.23
C LEU A 170 -12.40 1.30 0.93
N LEU A 171 -11.46 1.22 1.89
CA LEU A 171 -10.26 0.39 1.79
C LEU A 171 -10.62 -1.08 1.54
N LEU A 172 -11.53 -1.63 2.36
CA LEU A 172 -12.00 -3.00 2.20
C LEU A 172 -12.66 -3.25 0.83
N ARG A 173 -13.46 -2.30 0.32
CA ARG A 173 -14.05 -2.41 -1.02
C ARG A 173 -12.99 -2.42 -2.13
N ILE A 174 -11.98 -1.57 -2.01
CA ILE A 174 -10.87 -1.52 -2.98
C ILE A 174 -10.14 -2.87 -2.98
N THR A 175 -9.79 -3.38 -1.79
CA THR A 175 -9.07 -4.64 -1.65
C THR A 175 -9.90 -5.85 -2.07
N ALA A 176 -11.22 -5.86 -1.80
CA ALA A 176 -12.12 -6.91 -2.24
C ALA A 176 -12.25 -7.00 -3.77
N VAL A 177 -12.07 -5.89 -4.49
CA VAL A 177 -12.00 -5.87 -5.96
C VAL A 177 -10.59 -6.21 -6.45
N GLN A 178 -9.56 -5.73 -5.76
CA GLN A 178 -8.17 -5.91 -6.17
C GLN A 178 -7.71 -7.37 -6.03
N ALA A 179 -8.08 -8.06 -4.96
CA ALA A 179 -7.69 -9.45 -4.70
C ALA A 179 -8.07 -10.43 -5.84
N PRO A 180 -9.33 -10.48 -6.31
CA PRO A 180 -9.69 -11.34 -7.44
C PRO A 180 -9.05 -10.90 -8.75
N LEU A 181 -8.81 -9.59 -8.96
CA LEU A 181 -8.06 -9.13 -10.14
C LEU A 181 -6.61 -9.62 -10.12
N ILE A 182 -5.93 -9.58 -8.96
CA ILE A 182 -4.56 -10.09 -8.82
C ILE A 182 -4.52 -11.58 -9.14
N LEU A 183 -5.48 -12.35 -8.64
CA LEU A 183 -5.55 -13.78 -8.93
C LEU A 183 -5.86 -14.05 -10.40
N ALA A 184 -6.90 -13.42 -10.97
CA ALA A 184 -7.32 -13.66 -12.34
C ALA A 184 -6.27 -13.21 -13.36
N LEU A 185 -5.74 -11.99 -13.22
CA LEU A 185 -4.77 -11.44 -14.16
C LEU A 185 -3.36 -11.98 -13.89
N GLY A 186 -2.96 -12.15 -12.63
CA GLY A 186 -1.65 -12.70 -12.28
C GLY A 186 -1.50 -14.17 -12.63
N VAL A 187 -2.47 -15.01 -12.24
CA VAL A 187 -2.44 -16.43 -12.60
C VAL A 187 -2.74 -16.62 -14.09
N GLY A 188 -3.74 -15.89 -14.62
CA GLY A 188 -4.07 -15.94 -16.04
C GLY A 188 -2.91 -15.51 -16.94
N GLY A 189 -2.27 -14.38 -16.64
CA GLY A 189 -1.06 -13.94 -17.34
C GLY A 189 0.10 -14.94 -17.20
N GLY A 190 0.23 -15.55 -16.01
CA GLY A 190 1.20 -16.61 -15.73
C GLY A 190 1.06 -17.83 -16.64
N VAL A 191 -0.17 -18.30 -16.86
CA VAL A 191 -0.45 -19.48 -17.69
C VAL A 191 -0.15 -19.22 -19.17
N TRP A 192 -0.38 -18.00 -19.66
CA TRP A 192 -0.25 -17.69 -21.09
C TRP A 192 1.14 -17.21 -21.51
N LEU A 193 1.81 -16.43 -20.65
CA LEU A 193 3.05 -15.71 -20.97
C LEU A 193 4.17 -15.99 -19.95
N GLY A 194 4.00 -17.01 -19.10
CA GLY A 194 4.96 -17.36 -18.06
C GLY A 194 5.09 -16.29 -16.98
N ILE A 195 6.25 -16.24 -16.31
CA ILE A 195 6.44 -15.39 -15.13
C ILE A 195 6.35 -13.89 -15.44
N GLU A 196 6.75 -13.49 -16.65
CA GLU A 196 6.63 -12.11 -17.12
C GLU A 196 5.15 -11.71 -17.28
N GLY A 197 4.35 -12.60 -17.86
CA GLY A 197 2.89 -12.45 -17.94
C GLY A 197 2.24 -12.33 -16.57
N ALA A 198 2.69 -13.14 -15.60
CA ALA A 198 2.22 -13.03 -14.23
C ALA A 198 2.55 -11.67 -13.61
N ALA A 199 3.79 -11.20 -13.77
CA ALA A 199 4.23 -9.92 -13.24
C ALA A 199 3.44 -8.75 -13.84
N TRP A 200 3.22 -8.73 -15.16
CA TRP A 200 2.40 -7.73 -15.83
C TRP A 200 0.91 -7.83 -15.46
N GLY A 201 0.38 -9.05 -15.31
CA GLY A 201 -0.99 -9.27 -14.85
C GLY A 201 -1.22 -8.71 -13.44
N MET A 202 -0.28 -8.94 -12.53
CA MET A 202 -0.31 -8.36 -11.18
C MET A 202 -0.14 -6.83 -11.20
N ALA A 203 0.69 -6.31 -12.09
CA ALA A 203 0.88 -4.87 -12.27
C ALA A 203 -0.40 -4.19 -12.80
N ALA A 204 -1.07 -4.81 -13.77
CA ALA A 204 -2.34 -4.34 -14.31
C ALA A 204 -3.45 -4.38 -13.24
N ALA A 205 -3.53 -5.46 -12.48
CA ALA A 205 -4.46 -5.59 -11.35
C ALA A 205 -4.25 -4.49 -10.30
N GLN A 206 -2.99 -4.18 -9.96
CA GLN A 206 -2.66 -3.08 -9.05
C GLN A 206 -3.03 -1.71 -9.62
N THR A 207 -2.80 -1.49 -10.91
CA THR A 207 -3.15 -0.23 -11.58
C THR A 207 -4.67 -0.01 -11.60
N ALA A 208 -5.44 -1.05 -11.90
CA ALA A 208 -6.90 -1.01 -11.85
C ALA A 208 -7.42 -0.77 -10.41
N GLY A 209 -6.83 -1.45 -9.42
CA GLY A 209 -7.12 -1.21 -8.00
C GLY A 209 -6.81 0.23 -7.57
N CYS A 210 -5.67 0.77 -8.02
CA CYS A 210 -5.27 2.15 -7.77
C CYS A 210 -6.26 3.15 -8.39
N ALA A 211 -6.65 2.97 -9.66
CA ALA A 211 -7.62 3.83 -10.33
C ALA A 211 -8.98 3.81 -9.60
N THR A 212 -9.42 2.63 -9.18
CA THR A 212 -10.66 2.46 -8.41
C THR A 212 -10.56 3.14 -7.03
N GLY A 213 -9.44 2.97 -6.34
CA GLY A 213 -9.20 3.61 -5.05
C GLY A 213 -9.11 5.13 -5.15
N MET A 214 -8.40 5.64 -6.17
CA MET A 214 -8.27 7.07 -6.42
C MET A 214 -9.62 7.71 -6.75
N THR A 215 -10.44 7.08 -7.60
CA THR A 215 -11.78 7.60 -7.94
C THR A 215 -12.73 7.59 -6.75
N LEU A 216 -12.72 6.53 -5.93
CA LEU A 216 -13.52 6.46 -4.70
C LEU A 216 -13.05 7.47 -3.64
N ALA A 217 -11.73 7.62 -3.46
CA ALA A 217 -11.15 8.61 -2.54
C ALA A 217 -11.51 10.03 -2.98
N TRP A 218 -11.36 10.35 -4.26
CA TRP A 218 -11.76 11.64 -4.83
C TRP A 218 -13.27 11.90 -4.65
N ARG A 219 -14.13 10.91 -4.90
CA ARG A 219 -15.57 11.04 -4.68
C ARG A 219 -15.91 11.28 -3.20
N ALA A 220 -15.25 10.61 -2.28
CA ALA A 220 -15.45 10.81 -0.84
C ALA A 220 -14.99 12.21 -0.38
N MET A 221 -13.90 12.72 -0.95
CA MET A 221 -13.37 14.06 -0.65
C MET A 221 -14.16 15.20 -1.31
N THR A 222 -14.84 14.94 -2.43
CA THR A 222 -15.64 15.94 -3.18
C THR A 222 -17.10 15.97 -2.76
N ARG A 223 -17.63 14.89 -2.17
CA ARG A 223 -18.90 14.95 -1.45
C ARG A 223 -18.70 15.87 -0.24
N ARG A 224 -19.16 17.13 -0.38
CA ARG A 224 -19.41 18.01 0.77
C ARG A 224 -20.14 17.18 1.82
N PRO A 225 -19.77 17.25 3.12
CA PRO A 225 -20.68 16.78 4.16
C PRO A 225 -22.01 17.44 3.86
N ALA A 226 -23.02 16.64 3.49
CA ALA A 226 -24.39 17.12 3.49
C ALA A 226 -24.57 17.73 4.87
N ALA A 227 -24.98 18.98 4.87
CA ALA A 227 -25.13 19.79 6.06
C ALA A 227 -25.61 18.92 7.23
N GLN A 228 -24.95 19.05 8.38
CA GLN A 228 -25.65 18.94 9.66
C GLN A 228 -26.73 20.05 9.67
N ALA A 229 -27.75 19.87 8.85
CA ALA A 229 -29.00 20.60 8.88
C ALA A 229 -29.91 19.72 9.76
N GLY A 230 -30.10 20.18 10.99
CA GLY A 230 -31.08 19.61 11.91
C GLY A 230 -30.48 18.74 13.01
N ASP A 231 -29.67 19.31 13.91
CA ASP A 231 -29.91 19.11 15.35
C ASP A 231 -29.14 20.13 16.21
N ARG A 232 -29.50 21.42 16.08
CA ARG A 232 -29.52 22.35 17.22
C ARG A 232 -30.80 23.15 17.11
N GLY A 233 -31.91 22.42 17.24
CA GLY A 233 -33.15 23.05 17.68
C GLY A 233 -32.96 23.43 19.14
N GLU A 234 -32.41 24.61 19.40
CA GLU A 234 -32.89 25.38 20.54
C GLU A 234 -34.28 25.91 20.15
N PRO A 235 -35.28 25.61 20.99
CA PRO A 235 -36.09 26.70 21.48
C PRO A 235 -36.30 26.62 22.99
N GLN A 236 -35.92 27.73 23.63
CA GLN A 236 -36.53 28.38 24.80
C GLN A 236 -36.31 27.75 26.18
#